data_AF-A0A0U3AIS5-F1
#
_entry.id   AF-A0A0U3AIS5-F1
#
_cell.length_a   1.000
_cell.length_b   1.000
_cell.length_c   1.000
_cell.angle_alpha   90.00
_cell.angle_beta   90.00
_cell.angle_gamma   90.00
#
_symmetry.space_group_name_H-M   'P 1'
#
loop_
_entity.id
_entity.type
_entity.pdbx_description
1 polymer ?
#
loop_
_entity_poly.entity_id
_entity_poly.type
_entity_poly.pdbx_seq_one_letter_code
_entity_poly.pdbx_strand_id
1 'polypeptide(L)'
;EALNGGGTLFVDKHPNLKVRVVHGNTLTAAVILNEIPRDVHEVFLTGATSKLGRAIALYLARRRVRVLMLTQSTERFRKIRREAPADCQKFLAQVPKYQGAKQCKTWILGKWATPREQSWAPSGTHFYQFVVPPVIPFRRDCTYGKLAAMRLPKDVTGLGSCEYTMGRGVVHACHAGGLLHLLEGWTHHEVGA
;
A
#
# COMPACT_ATOMS: atom_id res chain seq x y z
N GLU A 1 -2.23 9.64 -9.34
CA GLU A 1 -2.14 8.99 -10.67
C GLU A 1 -2.84 9.78 -11.75
N ALA A 2 -4.14 10.06 -11.59
CA ALA A 2 -4.94 10.75 -12.60
C ALA A 2 -4.39 12.12 -13.05
N LEU A 3 -3.63 12.83 -12.19
CA LEU A 3 -3.12 14.16 -12.51
C LEU A 3 -1.81 14.17 -13.32
N ASN A 4 -0.90 13.21 -13.08
CA ASN A 4 0.48 13.27 -13.60
C ASN A 4 1.07 11.90 -13.95
N GLY A 5 0.22 10.86 -14.06
CA GLY A 5 0.68 9.49 -14.28
C GLY A 5 1.48 8.91 -13.11
N GLY A 6 1.47 9.54 -11.93
CA GLY A 6 2.34 9.22 -10.80
C GLY A 6 3.82 9.39 -11.13
N GLY A 7 4.17 10.58 -11.62
CA GLY A 7 5.54 10.99 -11.92
C GLY A 7 5.89 10.92 -13.41
N THR A 8 5.23 10.06 -14.20
CA THR A 8 5.51 9.86 -15.63
C THR A 8 5.47 11.18 -16.42
N LEU A 9 4.47 12.02 -16.18
CA LEU A 9 4.35 13.31 -16.85
C LEU A 9 5.59 14.21 -16.67
N PHE A 10 6.25 14.15 -15.51
CA PHE A 10 7.42 14.99 -15.23
C PHE A 10 8.66 14.48 -15.94
N VAL A 11 8.88 13.15 -15.95
CA VAL A 11 10.04 12.56 -16.62
C VAL A 11 9.91 12.68 -18.14
N ASP A 12 8.70 12.57 -18.69
CA ASP A 12 8.44 12.74 -20.11
C ASP A 12 8.68 14.19 -20.56
N LYS A 13 8.24 15.17 -19.78
CA LYS A 13 8.44 16.59 -20.07
C LYS A 13 9.89 17.05 -19.88
N HIS A 14 10.64 16.37 -19.02
CA HIS A 14 11.99 16.76 -18.65
C HIS A 14 12.94 15.55 -18.75
N PRO A 15 13.30 15.11 -19.97
CA PRO A 15 14.10 13.90 -20.16
C PRO A 15 15.53 13.99 -19.60
N ASN A 16 16.05 15.22 -19.41
CA ASN A 16 17.41 15.49 -18.95
C ASN A 16 17.47 15.87 -17.46
N LEU A 17 16.57 15.35 -16.64
CA LEU A 17 16.56 15.61 -15.20
C LEU A 17 17.89 15.20 -14.55
N LYS A 18 18.52 16.13 -13.83
CA LYS A 18 19.71 15.85 -13.01
C LYS A 18 19.37 15.13 -11.70
N VAL A 19 18.08 14.98 -11.38
CA VAL A 19 17.56 14.33 -10.18
C VAL A 19 16.66 13.16 -10.56
N ARG A 20 16.52 12.19 -9.66
CA ARG A 20 15.72 10.99 -9.93
C ARG A 20 14.37 11.20 -9.28
N VAL A 21 13.30 11.01 -10.05
CA VAL A 21 11.94 11.05 -9.51
C VAL A 21 11.60 9.65 -9.00
N VAL A 22 11.32 9.56 -7.70
CA VAL A 22 11.03 8.30 -7.03
C VAL A 22 9.74 8.49 -6.23
N HIS A 23 8.70 7.75 -6.57
CA HIS A 23 7.43 7.82 -5.85
C HIS A 23 7.39 6.97 -4.58
N GLY A 24 8.28 5.97 -4.46
CA GLY A 24 8.41 5.10 -3.29
C GLY A 24 7.26 4.12 -3.05
N ASN A 25 6.35 3.92 -4.01
CA ASN A 25 5.26 2.95 -3.88
C ASN A 25 5.78 1.51 -3.73
N THR A 26 6.88 1.14 -4.40
CA THR A 26 7.41 -0.23 -4.32
C THR A 26 7.87 -0.54 -2.90
N LEU A 27 8.64 0.35 -2.28
CA LEU A 27 9.09 0.18 -0.91
C LEU A 27 7.92 0.25 0.08
N THR A 28 6.94 1.13 -0.16
CA THR A 28 5.71 1.19 0.64
C THR A 28 4.94 -0.14 0.58
N ALA A 29 4.82 -0.75 -0.60
CA ALA A 29 4.21 -2.07 -0.75
C ALA A 29 5.00 -3.12 0.04
N ALA A 30 6.33 -3.12 -0.09
CA ALA A 30 7.20 -4.07 0.59
C ALA A 30 7.08 -3.98 2.12
N VAL A 31 7.05 -2.76 2.69
CA VAL A 31 6.87 -2.56 4.13
C VAL A 31 5.52 -3.12 4.59
N ILE A 32 4.41 -2.78 3.92
CA ILE A 32 3.08 -3.32 4.26
C ILE A 32 3.07 -4.86 4.17
N LEU A 33 3.62 -5.42 3.10
CA LEU A 33 3.67 -6.87 2.89
C LEU A 33 4.52 -7.59 3.94
N ASN A 34 5.57 -6.95 4.45
CA ASN A 34 6.44 -7.47 5.50
C ASN A 34 5.77 -7.47 6.88
N GLU A 35 4.88 -6.51 7.14
CA GLU A 35 4.12 -6.46 8.40
C GLU A 35 2.99 -7.49 8.49
N ILE A 36 2.56 -8.07 7.36
CA ILE A 36 1.51 -9.09 7.30
C ILE A 36 2.10 -10.46 7.69
N PRO A 37 1.59 -11.13 8.74
CA PRO A 37 2.04 -12.46 9.14
C PRO A 37 1.95 -13.50 8.02
N ARG A 38 2.85 -14.49 8.05
CA ARG A 38 2.98 -15.48 6.97
C ARG A 38 1.82 -16.48 6.92
N ASP A 39 1.13 -16.67 8.04
CA ASP A 39 -0.04 -17.55 8.23
C ASP A 39 -1.38 -16.88 7.84
N VAL A 40 -1.36 -15.61 7.43
CA VAL A 40 -2.56 -14.96 6.89
C VAL A 40 -2.97 -15.60 5.56
N HIS A 41 -4.19 -16.10 5.49
CA HIS A 41 -4.76 -16.74 4.29
C HIS A 41 -5.77 -15.87 3.54
N GLU A 42 -6.30 -14.82 4.16
CA GLU A 42 -7.24 -13.89 3.55
C GLU A 42 -6.99 -12.46 4.03
N VAL A 43 -7.09 -11.49 3.12
CA VAL A 43 -7.03 -10.06 3.42
C VAL A 43 -8.19 -9.32 2.75
N PHE A 44 -8.64 -8.23 3.37
CA PHE A 44 -9.51 -7.25 2.75
C PHE A 44 -8.73 -5.99 2.40
N LEU A 45 -8.79 -5.57 1.14
CA LEU A 45 -7.99 -4.46 0.63
C LEU A 45 -8.86 -3.35 0.08
N THR A 46 -8.81 -2.18 0.73
CA THR A 46 -9.34 -0.94 0.15
C THR A 46 -8.29 -0.28 -0.74
N GLY A 47 -8.72 0.47 -1.75
CA GLY A 47 -7.78 1.07 -2.70
C GLY A 47 -7.10 0.04 -3.61
N ALA A 48 -7.64 -1.18 -3.74
CA ALA A 48 -7.07 -2.28 -4.52
C ALA A 48 -6.85 -2.00 -6.02
N THR A 49 -7.40 -0.89 -6.54
CA THR A 49 -7.25 -0.47 -7.94
C THR A 49 -6.29 0.70 -8.14
N SER A 50 -5.65 1.21 -7.09
CA SER A 50 -4.49 2.10 -7.22
C SER A 50 -3.24 1.31 -7.59
N LYS A 51 -2.16 1.95 -8.03
CA LYS A 51 -0.86 1.30 -8.29
C LYS A 51 -0.38 0.47 -7.10
N LEU A 52 -0.33 1.09 -5.93
CA LEU A 52 0.14 0.46 -4.70
C LEU A 52 -0.78 -0.68 -4.26
N GLY A 53 -2.09 -0.44 -4.22
CA GLY A 53 -3.06 -1.47 -3.84
C GLY A 53 -3.07 -2.65 -4.81
N ARG A 54 -3.03 -2.39 -6.11
CA ARG A 54 -2.92 -3.41 -7.17
C ARG A 54 -1.66 -4.26 -6.98
N ALA A 55 -0.50 -3.63 -6.75
CA ALA A 55 0.76 -4.36 -6.52
C ALA A 55 0.68 -5.28 -5.30
N ILE A 56 0.15 -4.78 -4.18
CA ILE A 56 -0.09 -5.58 -2.97
C ILE A 56 -1.03 -6.76 -3.27
N ALA A 57 -2.15 -6.51 -3.95
CA ALA A 57 -3.12 -7.56 -4.30
C ALA A 57 -2.49 -8.67 -5.14
N LEU A 58 -1.76 -8.29 -6.18
CA LEU A 58 -1.09 -9.23 -7.09
C LEU A 58 0.01 -10.02 -6.39
N TYR A 59 0.76 -9.39 -5.47
CA TYR A 59 1.80 -10.08 -4.71
C TYR A 59 1.21 -11.10 -3.72
N LEU A 60 0.16 -10.71 -2.98
CA LEU A 60 -0.54 -11.60 -2.06
C LEU A 60 -1.21 -12.77 -2.79
N ALA A 61 -1.80 -12.54 -3.97
CA ALA A 61 -2.36 -13.59 -4.79
C ALA A 61 -1.30 -14.62 -5.22
N ARG A 62 -0.08 -14.17 -5.59
CA ARG A 62 1.05 -15.08 -5.89
C ARG A 62 1.51 -15.87 -4.66
N ARG A 63 1.36 -15.30 -3.46
CA ARG A 63 1.55 -15.99 -2.17
C ARG A 63 0.39 -16.91 -1.78
N ARG A 64 -0.62 -17.10 -2.65
CA ARG A 64 -1.83 -17.89 -2.38
C ARG A 64 -2.67 -17.37 -1.21
N VAL A 65 -2.58 -16.06 -0.95
CA VAL A 65 -3.44 -15.36 0.01
C VAL A 65 -4.65 -14.80 -0.74
N ARG A 66 -5.85 -15.11 -0.27
CA ARG A 66 -7.09 -14.59 -0.87
C ARG A 66 -7.23 -13.10 -0.59
N VAL A 67 -7.40 -12.28 -1.62
CA VAL A 67 -7.54 -10.83 -1.54
C VAL A 67 -8.97 -10.45 -1.91
N LEU A 68 -9.71 -9.97 -0.92
CA LEU A 68 -11.03 -9.36 -1.07
C LEU A 68 -10.82 -7.89 -1.49
N MET A 69 -10.87 -7.63 -2.80
CA MET A 69 -10.61 -6.31 -3.38
C MET A 69 -11.86 -5.44 -3.33
N LEU A 70 -11.85 -4.36 -2.54
CA LEU A 70 -12.96 -3.41 -2.49
C LEU A 70 -13.00 -2.54 -3.76
N THR A 71 -13.95 -2.82 -4.65
CA THR A 71 -14.20 -2.01 -5.85
C THR A 71 -15.59 -2.24 -6.43
N GLN A 72 -16.27 -1.14 -6.77
CA GLN A 72 -17.54 -1.19 -7.50
C GLN A 72 -17.33 -1.41 -9.01
N SER A 73 -16.15 -1.06 -9.55
CA SER A 73 -15.83 -1.26 -10.96
C SER A 73 -15.38 -2.69 -11.22
N THR A 74 -16.28 -3.49 -11.80
CA THR A 74 -16.00 -4.85 -12.27
C THR A 74 -14.95 -4.85 -13.38
N GLU A 75 -14.92 -3.82 -14.23
CA GLU A 75 -13.93 -3.68 -15.29
C GLU A 75 -12.51 -3.55 -14.73
N ARG A 76 -12.30 -2.62 -13.77
CA ARG A 76 -10.99 -2.45 -13.11
C ARG A 76 -10.56 -3.72 -12.38
N PHE A 77 -11.48 -4.39 -11.70
CA PHE A 77 -11.21 -5.69 -11.07
C PHE A 77 -10.76 -6.74 -12.10
N ARG A 78 -11.51 -6.91 -13.19
CA ARG A 78 -11.17 -7.89 -14.25
C ARG A 78 -9.83 -7.58 -14.90
N LYS A 79 -9.49 -6.30 -15.09
CA LYS A 79 -8.18 -5.89 -15.61
C LYS A 79 -7.05 -6.38 -14.69
N ILE A 80 -7.13 -6.08 -13.40
CA ILE A 80 -6.13 -6.51 -12.42
C ILE A 80 -6.08 -8.03 -12.30
N ARG A 81 -7.24 -8.71 -12.29
CA ARG A 81 -7.28 -10.17 -12.22
C ARG A 81 -6.54 -10.83 -13.38
N ARG A 82 -6.62 -10.29 -14.59
CA ARG A 82 -5.91 -10.82 -15.77
C ARG A 82 -4.40 -10.66 -15.72
N GLU A 83 -3.89 -9.75 -14.90
CA GLU A 83 -2.45 -9.54 -14.74
C GLU A 83 -1.82 -10.55 -13.77
N ALA A 84 -2.64 -11.23 -12.95
CA ALA A 84 -2.18 -12.34 -12.15
C ALA A 84 -1.97 -13.60 -13.02
N PRO A 85 -0.97 -14.44 -12.69
CA PRO A 85 -0.84 -15.77 -13.28
C PRO A 85 -2.15 -16.55 -13.21
N ALA A 86 -2.43 -17.40 -14.21
CA ALA A 86 -3.72 -18.08 -14.35
C ALA A 86 -4.14 -18.87 -13.09
N ASP A 87 -3.20 -19.58 -12.47
CA ASP A 87 -3.38 -20.33 -11.24
C ASP A 87 -3.58 -19.45 -10.00
N CYS A 88 -3.15 -18.19 -10.08
CA CYS A 88 -3.26 -17.19 -9.02
C CYS A 88 -4.56 -16.36 -9.09
N GLN A 89 -5.24 -16.31 -10.24
CA GLN A 89 -6.44 -15.46 -10.43
C GLN A 89 -7.56 -15.77 -9.44
N LYS A 90 -7.69 -17.03 -9.01
CA LYS A 90 -8.68 -17.50 -8.03
C LYS A 90 -8.51 -16.88 -6.64
N PHE A 91 -7.33 -16.35 -6.32
CA PHE A 91 -7.07 -15.66 -5.06
C PHE A 91 -7.50 -14.20 -5.08
N LEU A 92 -7.95 -13.66 -6.21
CA LEU A 92 -8.48 -12.30 -6.30
C LEU A 92 -10.01 -12.36 -6.37
N ALA A 93 -10.68 -11.78 -5.38
CA ALA A 93 -12.14 -11.72 -5.32
C ALA A 93 -12.62 -10.26 -5.28
N GLN A 94 -13.63 -9.93 -6.08
CA GLN A 94 -14.25 -8.62 -6.05
C GLN A 94 -15.21 -8.52 -4.87
N VAL A 95 -15.10 -7.44 -4.10
CA VAL A 95 -16.07 -7.08 -3.08
C VAL A 95 -16.58 -5.66 -3.38
N PRO A 96 -17.88 -5.46 -3.65
CA PRO A 96 -18.39 -4.14 -4.01
C PRO A 96 -18.64 -3.24 -2.80
N LYS A 97 -18.76 -3.81 -1.59
CA LYS A 97 -19.09 -3.10 -0.35
C LYS A 97 -18.40 -3.74 0.86
N TYR A 98 -18.11 -2.96 1.89
CA TYR A 98 -17.40 -3.41 3.11
C TYR A 98 -18.01 -4.63 3.82
N GLN A 99 -19.32 -4.85 3.69
CA GLN A 99 -20.01 -6.02 4.24
C GLN A 99 -19.44 -7.36 3.73
N GLY A 100 -18.80 -7.38 2.56
CA GLY A 100 -18.17 -8.58 2.02
C GLY A 100 -16.93 -9.03 2.79
N ALA A 101 -16.46 -8.26 3.77
CA ALA A 101 -15.26 -8.54 4.56
C ALA A 101 -15.55 -8.85 6.04
N LYS A 102 -16.82 -9.12 6.39
CA LYS A 102 -17.25 -9.36 7.79
C LYS A 102 -16.54 -10.52 8.49
N GLN A 103 -15.93 -11.44 7.76
CA GLN A 103 -15.20 -12.60 8.30
C GLN A 103 -13.68 -12.44 8.24
N CYS A 104 -13.17 -11.40 7.58
CA CYS A 104 -11.74 -11.18 7.39
C CYS A 104 -11.19 -10.28 8.50
N LYS A 105 -10.19 -10.76 9.26
CA LYS A 105 -9.54 -10.02 10.35
C LYS A 105 -8.30 -9.23 9.92
N THR A 106 -7.86 -9.38 8.68
CA THR A 106 -6.68 -8.66 8.15
C THR A 106 -7.16 -7.61 7.15
N TRP A 107 -7.15 -6.34 7.55
CA TRP A 107 -7.62 -5.23 6.71
C TRP A 107 -6.44 -4.37 6.28
N ILE A 108 -6.30 -4.10 4.98
CA ILE A 108 -5.31 -3.20 4.41
C ILE A 108 -6.04 -1.98 3.85
N LEU A 109 -5.83 -0.84 4.49
CA LEU A 109 -6.47 0.43 4.15
C LEU A 109 -5.62 1.24 3.18
N GLY A 110 -6.00 1.17 1.91
CA GLY A 110 -5.50 2.06 0.85
C GLY A 110 -6.41 3.25 0.54
N LYS A 111 -7.55 3.35 1.21
CA LYS A 111 -8.48 4.48 1.19
C LYS A 111 -8.88 4.83 2.61
N TRP A 112 -9.21 6.10 2.83
CA TRP A 112 -9.65 6.56 4.14
C TRP A 112 -11.01 5.96 4.46
N ALA A 113 -11.19 5.47 5.69
CA ALA A 113 -12.37 4.73 6.11
C ALA A 113 -13.04 5.43 7.30
N THR A 114 -14.33 5.72 7.14
CA THR A 114 -15.21 6.28 8.17
C THR A 114 -15.45 5.30 9.32
N PRO A 115 -15.90 5.77 10.49
CA PRO A 115 -16.34 4.90 11.60
C PRO A 115 -17.33 3.81 11.19
N ARG A 116 -18.29 4.13 10.32
CA ARG A 116 -19.29 3.17 9.80
C ARG A 116 -18.69 2.12 8.87
N GLU A 117 -17.64 2.46 8.12
CA GLU A 117 -16.96 1.48 7.29
C GLU A 117 -16.09 0.55 8.14
N GLN A 118 -15.43 1.09 9.17
CA GLN A 118 -14.66 0.32 10.15
C GLN A 118 -15.55 -0.61 11.01
N SER A 119 -16.84 -0.30 11.20
CA SER A 119 -17.75 -1.15 11.97
C SER A 119 -18.08 -2.50 11.31
N TRP A 120 -17.79 -2.65 10.00
CA TRP A 120 -17.94 -3.93 9.30
C TRP A 120 -16.82 -4.93 9.57
N ALA A 121 -15.69 -4.47 10.13
CA ALA A 121 -14.60 -5.34 10.51
C ALA A 121 -15.00 -6.26 11.68
N PRO A 122 -14.67 -7.56 11.65
CA PRO A 122 -14.90 -8.44 12.80
C PRO A 122 -14.07 -8.00 14.02
N SER A 123 -14.52 -8.38 15.20
CA SER A 123 -13.76 -8.16 16.43
C SER A 123 -12.38 -8.81 16.38
N GLY A 124 -11.35 -8.11 16.90
CA GLY A 124 -9.95 -8.52 16.82
C GLY A 124 -9.30 -8.27 15.45
N THR A 125 -9.91 -7.46 14.58
CA THR A 125 -9.29 -7.07 13.30
C THR A 125 -8.02 -6.24 13.53
N HIS A 126 -7.01 -6.46 12.70
CA HIS A 126 -5.88 -5.54 12.55
C HIS A 126 -6.01 -4.74 11.25
N PHE A 127 -5.91 -3.41 11.36
CA PHE A 127 -5.93 -2.48 10.23
C PHE A 127 -4.50 -2.05 9.86
N TYR A 128 -3.92 -2.63 8.82
CA TYR A 128 -2.73 -2.14 8.13
C TYR A 128 -3.10 -0.93 7.28
N GLN A 129 -2.21 0.06 7.14
CA GLN A 129 -2.56 1.33 6.51
C GLN A 129 -1.44 1.90 5.66
N PHE A 130 -1.74 2.20 4.40
CA PHE A 130 -0.91 3.07 3.56
C PHE A 130 -1.66 4.32 3.08
N VAL A 131 -2.92 4.49 3.49
CA VAL A 131 -3.67 5.72 3.29
C VAL A 131 -3.06 6.87 4.11
N VAL A 132 -2.91 8.04 3.49
CA VAL A 132 -2.48 9.27 4.16
C VAL A 132 -3.59 10.32 4.00
N PRO A 133 -4.06 10.97 5.09
CA PRO A 133 -3.71 10.73 6.49
C PRO A 133 -4.19 9.34 6.99
N PRO A 134 -3.63 8.82 8.10
CA PRO A 134 -4.12 7.56 8.69
C PRO A 134 -5.59 7.70 9.12
N VAL A 135 -6.32 6.58 9.17
CA VAL A 135 -7.71 6.62 9.65
C VAL A 135 -7.74 6.85 11.16
N ILE A 136 -8.81 7.48 11.62
CA ILE A 136 -9.05 7.66 13.05
C ILE A 136 -9.45 6.29 13.65
N PRO A 137 -8.75 5.78 14.67
CA PRO A 137 -9.10 4.54 15.34
C PRO A 137 -10.45 4.64 16.06
N PHE A 138 -11.49 4.02 15.50
CA PHE A 138 -12.84 4.05 16.09
C PHE A 138 -13.18 2.76 16.87
N ARG A 139 -12.65 1.62 16.43
CA ARG A 139 -12.96 0.30 17.00
C ARG A 139 -12.03 -0.03 18.16
N ARG A 140 -12.58 -0.04 19.38
CA ARG A 140 -11.83 -0.37 20.61
C ARG A 140 -11.42 -1.84 20.70
N ASP A 141 -12.15 -2.71 20.01
CA ASP A 141 -11.91 -4.15 19.94
C ASP A 141 -11.04 -4.56 18.74
N CYS A 142 -10.43 -3.59 18.06
CA CYS A 142 -9.53 -3.79 16.93
C CYS A 142 -8.20 -3.06 17.17
N THR A 143 -7.21 -3.35 16.34
CA THR A 143 -5.89 -2.71 16.40
C THR A 143 -5.56 -2.02 15.08
N TYR A 144 -4.76 -0.95 15.15
CA TYR A 144 -4.44 -0.11 14.00
C TYR A 144 -2.93 0.01 13.85
N GLY A 145 -2.43 -0.43 12.70
CA GLY A 145 -1.05 -0.25 12.29
C GLY A 145 -0.74 1.22 12.04
N LYS A 146 0.53 1.58 12.20
CA LYS A 146 1.05 2.89 11.79
C LYS A 146 1.17 2.94 10.28
N LEU A 147 1.38 4.14 9.73
CA LEU A 147 1.71 4.26 8.31
C LEU A 147 3.03 3.56 8.01
N ALA A 148 3.11 2.92 6.84
CA ALA A 148 4.31 2.28 6.35
C ALA A 148 5.52 3.22 6.45
N ALA A 149 6.49 2.84 7.29
CA ALA A 149 7.66 3.62 7.59
C ALA A 149 8.83 2.73 8.00
N MET A 150 10.03 3.28 7.93
CA MET A 150 11.27 2.59 8.30
C MET A 150 12.02 3.43 9.32
N ARG A 151 12.68 2.77 10.26
CA ARG A 151 13.57 3.41 11.22
C ARG A 151 14.97 3.49 10.63
N LEU A 152 15.54 4.68 10.62
CA LEU A 152 16.94 4.90 10.26
C LEU A 152 17.87 4.23 11.29
N PRO A 153 19.05 3.74 10.88
CA PRO A 153 20.13 3.41 11.80
C PRO A 153 20.45 4.57 12.75
N LYS A 154 20.89 4.25 13.97
CA LYS A 154 21.06 5.24 15.05
C LYS A 154 22.15 6.28 14.77
N ASP A 155 23.09 5.93 13.91
CA ASP A 155 24.27 6.70 13.53
C ASP A 155 24.05 7.58 12.29
N VAL A 156 22.87 7.51 11.64
CA VAL A 156 22.54 8.40 10.52
C VAL A 156 22.47 9.85 11.01
N THR A 157 23.26 10.70 10.36
CA THR A 157 23.28 12.16 10.59
C THR A 157 23.04 12.91 9.28
N GLY A 158 22.67 14.19 9.36
CA GLY A 158 22.53 15.06 8.18
C GLY A 158 21.28 14.83 7.32
N LEU A 159 20.43 13.85 7.66
CA LEU A 159 19.17 13.60 6.96
C LEU A 159 17.99 14.21 7.73
N GLY A 160 17.39 15.26 7.17
CA GLY A 160 16.09 15.78 7.61
C GLY A 160 14.94 15.03 6.94
N SER A 161 13.94 14.62 7.71
CA SER A 161 12.72 14.00 7.18
C SER A 161 11.48 14.62 7.82
N CYS A 162 10.39 14.74 7.06
CA CYS A 162 9.10 15.11 7.62
C CYS A 162 8.61 13.98 8.54
N GLU A 163 8.54 14.25 9.84
CA GLU A 163 8.09 13.29 10.85
C GLU A 163 6.57 13.11 10.78
N TYR A 164 5.79 14.15 10.49
CA TYR A 164 4.31 14.14 10.42
C TYR A 164 3.65 13.44 11.61
N THR A 165 3.36 12.14 11.50
CA THR A 165 2.76 11.30 12.57
C THR A 165 3.75 10.30 13.18
N MET A 166 4.99 10.28 12.69
CA MET A 166 6.08 9.40 13.08
C MET A 166 6.97 10.05 14.14
N GLY A 167 7.74 9.23 14.86
CA GLY A 167 8.74 9.74 15.81
C GLY A 167 10.09 10.02 15.14
N ARG A 168 11.00 10.68 15.87
CA ARG A 168 12.36 10.97 15.38
C ARG A 168 13.08 9.72 14.85
N GLY A 169 13.78 9.91 13.73
CA GLY A 169 14.52 8.86 13.05
C GLY A 169 13.64 7.82 12.34
N VAL A 170 12.36 8.13 12.10
CA VAL A 170 11.45 7.28 11.32
C VAL A 170 11.02 8.04 10.07
N VAL A 171 11.19 7.39 8.92
CA VAL A 171 10.94 7.95 7.60
C VAL A 171 9.83 7.15 6.94
N HIS A 172 8.82 7.84 6.39
CA HIS A 172 7.79 7.17 5.59
C HIS A 172 8.41 6.36 4.45
N ALA A 173 7.89 5.17 4.20
CA ALA A 173 8.45 4.24 3.21
C ALA A 173 8.54 4.86 1.81
N CYS A 174 7.59 5.73 1.45
CA CYS A 174 7.62 6.46 0.18
C CYS A 174 8.83 7.41 0.05
N HIS A 175 9.25 8.05 1.14
CA HIS A 175 10.45 8.90 1.17
C HIS A 175 11.73 8.05 1.27
N ALA A 176 11.69 6.98 2.07
CA ALA A 176 12.81 6.05 2.19
C ALA A 176 13.14 5.38 0.85
N GLY A 177 12.19 5.26 -0.08
CA GLY A 177 12.43 4.78 -1.44
C GLY A 177 13.50 5.59 -2.17
N GLY A 178 13.48 6.92 -2.05
CA GLY A 178 14.50 7.78 -2.64
C GLY A 178 15.89 7.57 -2.03
N LEU A 179 15.96 7.34 -0.71
CA LEU A 179 17.20 7.00 -0.02
C LEU A 179 17.75 5.66 -0.50
N LEU A 180 16.88 4.66 -0.62
CA LEU A 180 17.27 3.34 -1.11
C LEU A 180 17.80 3.39 -2.54
N HIS A 181 17.15 4.15 -3.43
CA HIS A 181 17.67 4.39 -4.78
C HIS A 181 19.09 4.96 -4.77
N LEU A 182 19.37 5.92 -3.89
CA LEU A 182 20.71 6.51 -3.74
C LEU A 182 21.73 5.47 -3.23
N LEU A 183 21.38 4.74 -2.17
CA LEU A 183 22.27 3.76 -1.53
C LEU A 183 22.60 2.59 -2.45
N GLU A 184 21.62 2.11 -3.23
CA GLU A 184 21.79 1.01 -4.18
C GLU A 184 22.37 1.47 -5.54
N GLY A 185 22.64 2.78 -5.71
CA GLY A 185 23.14 3.33 -6.97
C GLY A 185 22.16 3.20 -8.14
N TRP A 186 20.85 3.08 -7.88
CA TRP A 186 19.85 2.95 -8.93
C TRP A 186 19.67 4.26 -9.70
N THR A 187 19.90 4.18 -11.01
CA THR A 187 19.91 5.36 -11.89
C THR A 187 18.56 5.68 -12.52
N HIS A 188 17.59 4.77 -12.44
CA HIS A 188 16.27 4.91 -13.05
C HIS A 188 15.29 5.71 -12.19
N HIS A 189 14.25 6.25 -12.83
CA HIS A 189 13.10 6.84 -12.15
C HIS A 189 12.12 5.74 -11.68
N GLU A 190 11.59 5.89 -10.47
CA GLU A 190 10.47 5.05 -9.99
C GLU A 190 9.18 5.86 -10.12
N VAL A 191 8.58 5.80 -11.32
CA VAL A 191 7.36 6.51 -11.68
C VAL A 191 6.45 5.60 -12.51
N GLY A 192 5.21 6.00 -12.73
CA GLY A 192 4.30 5.21 -13.57
C GLY A 192 3.66 4.04 -12.81
N ALA A 193 3.02 3.12 -13.55
CA ALA A 193 2.17 2.03 -13.04
C ALA A 193 2.72 0.66 -13.41
#